data_AF-A0A3D0EUP9-F1
#
_entry.id   AF-A0A3D0EUP9-F1
#
_cell.length_a   1.000
_cell.length_b   1.000
_cell.length_c   1.000
_cell.angle_alpha   90.00
_cell.angle_beta   90.00
_cell.angle_gamma   90.00
#
_symmetry.space_group_name_H-M   'P 1'
#
loop_
_entity.id
_entity.type
_entity.pdbx_description
1 polymer ?
#
loop_
_entity_poly.entity_id
_entity_poly.type
_entity_poly.pdbx_seq_one_letter_code
_entity_poly.pdbx_strand_id
1 'polypeptide(L)'
;MARTQSPHQSAPYIVIVIRVSLETTWLSVSGSRSKQLVPERFYWKVLDAFEAELLRLTAPGAPRASEVTKSLITYIIGNHDFYKVISRLEQVEIQGFNLNGTLSVSKTRYPEHVIGIDRLNGGRYSKTVRFNRGFTFNFRIHSASSRVEPSLKFAVSAISLPPSEIYTNHITF
;
A
#
# COMPACT_ATOMS: atom_id res chain seq x y z
N MET A 1 -10.31 5.02 40.16
CA MET A 1 -9.24 4.55 39.25
C MET A 1 -9.84 4.28 37.89
N ALA A 2 -9.76 5.23 36.96
CA ALA A 2 -10.30 5.10 35.61
C ALA A 2 -9.16 4.84 34.62
N ARG A 3 -9.24 3.75 33.85
CA ARG A 3 -8.32 3.44 32.74
C ARG A 3 -8.71 4.29 31.54
N THR A 4 -7.85 5.23 31.17
CA THR A 4 -7.95 5.95 29.91
C THR A 4 -7.41 5.05 28.80
N GLN A 5 -8.29 4.62 27.87
CA GLN A 5 -7.88 3.95 26.64
C GLN A 5 -7.14 4.95 25.75
N SER A 6 -5.96 4.58 25.25
CA SER A 6 -5.18 5.39 24.31
C SER A 6 -5.90 5.46 22.96
N PRO A 7 -6.03 6.64 22.34
CA PRO A 7 -6.54 6.73 20.98
C PRO A 7 -5.49 6.15 20.02
N HIS A 8 -5.88 5.11 19.28
CA HIS A 8 -5.14 4.63 18.11
C HIS A 8 -4.94 5.80 17.14
N GLN A 9 -3.71 6.34 17.08
CA GLN A 9 -3.31 7.30 16.05
C GLN A 9 -3.41 6.60 14.69
N SER A 10 -4.38 7.00 13.88
CA SER A 10 -4.50 6.56 12.50
C SER A 10 -3.31 7.08 11.70
N ALA A 11 -2.45 6.17 11.24
CA ALA A 11 -1.43 6.48 10.25
C ALA A 11 -2.09 7.07 8.98
N PRO A 12 -1.47 8.07 8.33
CA PRO A 12 -1.99 8.63 7.08
C PRO A 12 -1.94 7.56 5.98
N TYR A 13 -3.12 7.10 5.55
CA TYR A 13 -3.30 6.17 4.44
C TYR A 13 -3.24 6.94 3.11
N ILE A 14 -2.42 6.49 2.16
CA ILE A 14 -2.53 6.91 0.77
C ILE A 14 -3.57 5.99 0.12
N VAL A 15 -4.77 6.52 -0.17
CA VAL A 15 -5.82 5.75 -0.85
C VAL A 15 -5.55 5.79 -2.35
N ILE A 16 -5.09 4.66 -2.92
CA ILE A 16 -4.79 4.56 -4.35
C ILE A 16 -5.94 3.82 -5.06
N VAL A 17 -6.60 4.51 -5.98
CA VAL A 17 -7.72 3.96 -6.74
C VAL A 17 -7.20 3.23 -7.98
N ILE A 18 -7.07 1.91 -7.91
CA ILE A 18 -6.91 1.09 -9.12
C ILE A 18 -8.30 0.87 -9.73
N ARG A 19 -8.48 1.06 -11.04
CA ARG A 19 -9.66 0.57 -11.76
C ARG A 19 -9.25 -0.70 -12.50
N VAL A 20 -9.63 -1.86 -11.97
CA VAL A 20 -9.54 -3.13 -12.70
C VAL A 20 -10.91 -3.37 -13.34
N SER A 21 -11.06 -3.04 -14.63
CA SER A 21 -12.29 -3.31 -15.38
C SER A 21 -12.32 -4.78 -15.77
N LEU A 22 -13.19 -5.56 -15.12
CA LEU A 22 -13.56 -6.89 -15.57
C LEU A 22 -14.97 -6.79 -16.16
N GLU A 23 -15.12 -7.05 -17.44
CA GLU A 23 -16.45 -7.24 -18.03
C GLU A 23 -17.05 -8.52 -17.46
N THR A 24 -18.10 -8.42 -16.65
CA THR A 24 -18.87 -9.60 -16.22
C THR A 24 -20.32 -9.25 -15.93
N THR A 25 -21.21 -10.11 -16.41
CA THR A 25 -22.67 -10.03 -16.42
C THR A 25 -23.29 -9.85 -15.03
N TRP A 26 -24.31 -9.00 -14.94
CA TRP A 26 -24.98 -8.59 -13.70
C TRP A 26 -25.81 -9.73 -13.08
N LEU A 27 -25.41 -10.23 -11.91
CA LEU A 27 -26.29 -11.00 -11.02
C LEU A 27 -26.67 -10.12 -9.83
N SER A 28 -27.89 -9.59 -9.86
CA SER A 28 -28.50 -8.89 -8.73
C SER A 28 -28.85 -9.90 -7.62
N VAL A 29 -28.08 -9.90 -6.53
CA VAL A 29 -28.37 -10.69 -5.32
C VAL A 29 -28.85 -9.75 -4.22
N SER A 30 -30.16 -9.71 -4.00
CA SER A 30 -30.81 -8.95 -2.93
C SER A 30 -30.75 -9.69 -1.59
N GLY A 31 -30.06 -9.14 -0.59
CA GLY A 31 -30.15 -9.61 0.80
C GLY A 31 -29.00 -9.16 1.70
N SER A 32 -29.25 -8.83 2.98
CA SER A 32 -28.24 -8.37 3.95
C SER A 32 -27.08 -9.35 4.18
N ARG A 33 -27.30 -10.65 3.94
CA ARG A 33 -26.28 -11.72 3.94
C ARG A 33 -25.26 -11.59 2.80
N SER A 34 -25.60 -10.94 1.68
CA SER A 34 -24.70 -10.82 0.52
C SER A 34 -23.52 -9.88 0.77
N LYS A 35 -23.65 -8.91 1.69
CA LYS A 35 -22.58 -7.96 2.04
C LYS A 35 -21.33 -8.65 2.61
N GLN A 36 -21.48 -9.77 3.30
CA GLN A 36 -20.36 -10.55 3.85
C GLN A 36 -19.78 -11.54 2.83
N LEU A 37 -20.60 -12.02 1.88
CA LEU A 37 -20.21 -13.04 0.91
C LEU A 37 -19.33 -12.50 -0.23
N VAL A 38 -19.53 -11.24 -0.65
CA VAL A 38 -18.74 -10.65 -1.74
C VAL A 38 -17.24 -10.58 -1.39
N PRO A 39 -16.84 -10.01 -0.24
CA PRO A 39 -15.42 -9.97 0.12
C PRO A 39 -14.78 -11.35 0.23
N GLU A 40 -15.44 -12.32 0.88
CA GLU A 40 -14.89 -13.67 1.05
C GLU A 40 -14.72 -14.40 -0.29
N ARG A 41 -15.68 -14.25 -1.19
CA ARG A 41 -15.74 -15.00 -2.44
C ARG A 41 -14.83 -14.44 -3.54
N PHE A 42 -14.63 -13.12 -3.57
CA PHE A 42 -13.95 -12.45 -4.69
C PHE A 42 -12.62 -11.80 -4.30
N TYR A 43 -12.50 -11.17 -3.14
CA TYR A 43 -11.31 -10.36 -2.84
C TYR A 43 -10.05 -11.21 -2.70
N TRP A 44 -10.15 -12.40 -2.11
CA TRP A 44 -9.01 -13.29 -2.03
C TRP A 44 -8.53 -13.75 -3.41
N LYS A 45 -9.45 -14.04 -4.34
CA LYS A 45 -9.08 -14.42 -5.71
C LYS A 45 -8.36 -13.29 -6.43
N VAL A 46 -8.81 -12.04 -6.24
CA VAL A 46 -8.13 -10.88 -6.84
C VAL A 46 -6.77 -10.64 -6.20
N LEU A 47 -6.65 -10.78 -4.87
CA LEU A 47 -5.37 -10.66 -4.17
C LEU A 47 -4.38 -11.76 -4.56
N ASP A 48 -4.87 -12.99 -4.76
CA ASP A 48 -4.05 -14.11 -5.18
C ASP A 48 -3.61 -13.96 -6.65
N ALA A 49 -4.48 -13.43 -7.52
CA ALA A 49 -4.11 -13.06 -8.89
C ALA A 49 -3.09 -11.91 -8.93
N PHE A 50 -3.26 -10.88 -8.09
CA PHE A 50 -2.30 -9.79 -7.94
C PHE A 50 -0.94 -10.31 -7.46
N GLU A 51 -0.92 -11.16 -6.43
CA GLU A 51 0.30 -11.81 -5.95
C GLU A 51 0.99 -12.62 -7.04
N ALA A 52 0.24 -13.48 -7.73
CA ALA A 52 0.79 -14.33 -8.79
C ALA A 52 1.40 -13.49 -9.92
N GLU A 53 0.72 -12.43 -10.36
CA GLU A 53 1.23 -11.56 -11.43
C GLU A 53 2.44 -10.75 -10.98
N LEU A 54 2.43 -10.23 -9.75
CA LEU A 54 3.57 -9.51 -9.20
C LEU A 54 4.80 -10.43 -9.14
N LEU A 55 4.65 -11.65 -8.58
CA LEU A 55 5.73 -12.63 -8.52
C LEU A 55 6.24 -13.02 -9.91
N ARG A 56 5.36 -13.19 -10.89
CA ARG A 56 5.73 -13.51 -12.28
C ARG A 56 6.57 -12.39 -12.89
N LEU A 57 6.14 -11.14 -12.72
CA LEU A 57 6.82 -9.97 -13.29
C LEU A 57 8.15 -9.64 -12.59
N THR A 58 8.26 -9.96 -11.29
CA THR A 58 9.45 -9.67 -10.47
C THR A 58 10.28 -10.91 -10.15
N ALA A 59 10.06 -12.03 -10.86
CA ALA A 59 10.81 -13.25 -10.65
C ALA A 59 12.32 -13.05 -10.91
N PRO A 60 13.21 -13.72 -10.17
CA PRO A 60 14.63 -13.72 -10.48
C PRO A 60 14.89 -14.12 -11.94
N GLY A 61 15.64 -13.29 -12.68
CA GLY A 61 15.93 -13.50 -14.10
C GLY A 61 14.85 -12.97 -15.07
N ALA A 62 13.73 -12.45 -14.58
CA ALA A 62 12.75 -11.80 -15.46
C ALA A 62 13.35 -10.51 -16.07
N PRO A 63 13.25 -10.29 -17.41
CA PRO A 63 13.98 -9.21 -18.10
C PRO A 63 13.72 -7.80 -17.58
N ARG A 64 12.58 -7.57 -16.91
CA ARG A 64 12.12 -6.25 -16.46
C ARG A 64 11.78 -6.18 -14.97
N ALA A 65 12.27 -7.13 -14.16
CA ALA A 65 11.93 -7.23 -12.74
C ALA A 65 12.20 -5.91 -11.96
N SER A 66 13.36 -5.30 -12.19
CA SER A 66 13.75 -4.04 -11.55
C SER A 66 12.88 -2.86 -12.04
N GLU A 67 12.58 -2.80 -13.34
CA GLU A 67 11.70 -1.76 -13.91
C GLU A 67 10.28 -1.84 -13.38
N VAL A 68 9.71 -3.04 -13.30
CA VAL A 68 8.37 -3.27 -12.73
C VAL A 68 8.34 -2.86 -11.27
N THR A 69 9.37 -3.23 -10.50
CA THR A 69 9.49 -2.85 -9.07
C THR A 69 9.56 -1.32 -8.92
N LYS A 70 10.43 -0.66 -9.69
CA LYS A 70 10.55 0.81 -9.70
C LYS A 70 9.24 1.50 -10.09
N SER A 71 8.55 0.97 -11.10
CA SER A 71 7.27 1.50 -11.56
C SER A 71 6.18 1.36 -10.49
N LEU A 72 6.11 0.22 -9.81
CA LEU A 72 5.17 0.01 -8.72
C LEU A 72 5.44 0.96 -7.55
N ILE A 73 6.69 1.18 -7.18
CA ILE A 73 7.06 2.12 -6.10
C ILE A 73 6.74 3.56 -6.49
N THR A 74 7.04 3.94 -7.73
CA THR A 74 6.68 5.26 -8.28
C THR A 74 5.17 5.46 -8.27
N TYR A 75 4.40 4.42 -8.58
CA TYR A 75 2.94 4.46 -8.51
C TYR A 75 2.41 4.62 -7.08
N ILE A 76 3.07 4.00 -6.08
CA ILE A 76 2.64 4.04 -4.68
C ILE A 76 3.02 5.35 -3.99
N ILE A 77 4.27 5.80 -4.16
CA ILE A 77 4.81 6.97 -3.46
C ILE A 77 4.50 8.25 -4.22
N GLY A 78 4.58 8.20 -5.56
CA GLY A 78 4.54 9.35 -6.44
C GLY A 78 5.79 9.46 -7.30
N ASN A 79 5.71 10.28 -8.35
CA ASN A 79 6.79 10.54 -9.31
C ASN A 79 7.53 11.86 -9.06
N HIS A 80 7.09 12.67 -8.10
CA HIS A 80 7.77 13.89 -7.70
C HIS A 80 8.38 13.69 -6.31
N ASP A 81 9.50 14.37 -6.04
CA ASP A 81 10.07 14.36 -4.69
C ASP A 81 9.32 15.36 -3.81
N PHE A 82 9.09 14.99 -2.55
CA PHE A 82 8.32 15.82 -1.61
C PHE A 82 8.75 15.62 -0.16
N TYR A 83 8.41 16.62 0.66
CA TYR A 83 8.39 16.47 2.11
C TYR A 83 6.99 16.13 2.58
N LYS A 84 6.88 15.10 3.42
CA LYS A 84 5.67 14.76 4.15
C LYS A 84 5.81 15.26 5.57
N VAL A 85 4.91 16.16 5.97
CA VAL A 85 4.86 16.67 7.34
C VAL A 85 3.78 15.91 8.10
N ILE A 86 4.15 15.31 9.22
CA ILE A 86 3.27 14.57 10.12
C ILE A 86 3.24 15.33 11.44
N SER A 87 2.10 15.92 11.76
CA SER A 87 1.89 16.61 13.03
C SER A 87 1.21 15.68 14.04
N ARG A 88 1.78 15.62 15.25
CA ARG A 88 1.24 15.00 16.46
C ARG A 88 1.18 16.06 17.56
N LEU A 89 0.54 15.73 18.69
CA LEU A 89 0.19 16.68 19.75
C LEU A 89 1.36 17.54 20.24
N GLU A 90 2.55 16.96 20.39
CA GLU A 90 3.76 17.60 20.95
C GLU A 90 5.00 17.40 20.04
N GLN A 91 4.77 16.97 18.80
CA GLN A 91 5.84 16.61 17.88
C GLN A 91 5.43 16.81 16.43
N VAL A 92 6.33 17.34 15.63
CA VAL A 92 6.25 17.33 14.17
C VAL A 92 7.37 16.44 13.63
N GLU A 93 7.02 15.53 12.74
CA GLU A 93 7.94 14.70 11.98
C GLU A 93 7.91 15.13 10.51
N ILE A 94 9.08 15.42 9.94
CA ILE A 94 9.25 15.77 8.53
C ILE A 94 9.98 14.62 7.86
N GLN A 95 9.33 13.97 6.89
CA GLN A 95 9.92 12.90 6.08
C GLN A 95 10.23 13.42 4.67
N GLY A 96 11.46 13.26 4.18
CA GLY A 96 11.86 13.61 2.81
C GLY A 96 11.91 12.40 1.89
N PHE A 97 11.04 12.37 0.88
CA PHE A 97 11.02 11.36 -0.18
C PHE A 97 11.74 11.92 -1.41
N ASN A 98 13.02 11.60 -1.57
CA ASN A 98 13.90 12.18 -2.58
C ASN A 98 14.33 11.14 -3.62
N LEU A 99 13.37 10.58 -4.36
CA LEU A 99 13.60 9.48 -5.30
C LEU A 99 14.32 9.94 -6.58
N ASN A 100 14.03 11.15 -7.04
CA ASN A 100 14.63 11.74 -8.24
C ASN A 100 15.90 12.56 -7.91
N GLY A 101 15.99 13.11 -6.69
CA GLY A 101 17.15 13.86 -6.21
C GLY A 101 16.95 15.39 -6.29
N THR A 102 15.72 15.88 -6.31
CA THR A 102 15.42 17.33 -6.41
C THR A 102 15.35 18.03 -5.06
N LEU A 103 15.36 17.30 -3.94
CA LEU A 103 15.38 17.87 -2.58
C LEU A 103 16.82 18.00 -2.06
N SER A 104 17.05 18.98 -1.18
CA SER A 104 18.32 19.20 -0.46
C SER A 104 18.57 18.21 0.69
N VAL A 105 18.22 16.93 0.50
CA VAL A 105 18.47 15.82 1.44
C VAL A 105 19.05 14.63 0.68
N SER A 106 19.48 13.57 1.38
CA SER A 106 20.00 12.38 0.72
C SER A 106 19.00 11.78 -0.28
N LYS A 107 19.51 11.29 -1.42
CA LYS A 107 18.68 10.64 -2.43
C LYS A 107 18.19 9.28 -1.92
N THR A 108 16.89 9.08 -1.93
CA THR A 108 16.25 7.78 -1.64
C THR A 108 16.44 6.87 -2.85
N ARG A 109 16.93 5.65 -2.65
CA ARG A 109 17.07 4.71 -3.77
C ARG A 109 15.82 3.87 -3.91
N TYR A 110 15.41 3.65 -5.15
CA TYR A 110 14.35 2.70 -5.44
C TYR A 110 14.74 1.28 -5.03
N PRO A 111 13.80 0.47 -4.53
CA PRO A 111 14.01 -0.95 -4.47
C PRO A 111 13.93 -1.55 -5.88
N GLU A 112 14.55 -2.71 -6.03
CA GLU A 112 14.70 -3.40 -7.32
C GLU A 112 14.08 -4.80 -7.31
N HIS A 113 13.81 -5.35 -6.12
CA HIS A 113 13.31 -6.70 -5.96
C HIS A 113 12.21 -6.78 -4.91
N VAL A 114 11.21 -7.60 -5.20
CA VAL A 114 10.28 -8.13 -4.19
C VAL A 114 11.00 -9.23 -3.41
N ILE A 115 11.00 -9.12 -2.08
CA ILE A 115 11.58 -10.12 -1.17
C ILE A 115 10.52 -11.15 -0.75
N GLY A 116 9.27 -10.74 -0.62
CA GLY A 116 8.20 -11.65 -0.24
C GLY A 116 6.85 -10.98 -0.15
N ILE A 117 5.81 -11.80 -0.14
CA ILE A 117 4.42 -11.39 -0.06
C ILE A 117 3.76 -12.20 1.06
N ASP A 118 3.27 -11.51 2.08
CA ASP A 118 2.66 -12.13 3.25
C ASP A 118 1.14 -11.87 3.26
N ARG A 119 0.35 -12.83 3.75
CA ARG A 119 -1.12 -12.66 3.92
C ARG A 119 -1.42 -12.03 5.28
N LEU A 120 -2.49 -11.24 5.35
CA LEU A 120 -3.11 -10.75 6.60
C LEU A 120 -2.25 -9.80 7.47
N ASN A 121 -1.06 -9.39 7.04
CA ASN A 121 -0.16 -8.51 7.79
C ASN A 121 -0.53 -7.01 7.64
N GLY A 122 -1.77 -6.68 7.98
CA GLY A 122 -2.42 -5.38 7.77
C GLY A 122 -3.95 -5.45 7.76
N GLY A 123 -4.52 -6.64 8.02
CA GLY A 123 -5.95 -6.88 8.22
C GLY A 123 -6.56 -7.84 7.21
N ARG A 124 -7.90 -7.94 7.24
CA ARG A 124 -8.67 -8.82 6.35
C ARG A 124 -8.62 -8.29 4.91
N TYR A 125 -8.43 -9.19 3.94
CA TYR A 125 -8.33 -8.90 2.51
C TYR A 125 -7.18 -7.97 2.15
N SER A 126 -5.99 -8.30 2.67
CA SER A 126 -4.77 -7.62 2.30
C SER A 126 -3.61 -8.57 2.02
N LYS A 127 -2.65 -8.05 1.24
CA LYS A 127 -1.33 -8.65 1.00
C LYS A 127 -0.28 -7.61 1.37
N THR A 128 0.73 -8.03 2.12
CA THR A 128 1.87 -7.19 2.49
C THR A 128 3.05 -7.58 1.62
N VAL A 129 3.50 -6.65 0.78
CA VAL A 129 4.62 -6.86 -0.12
C VAL A 129 5.85 -6.21 0.50
N ARG A 130 6.89 -7.02 0.70
CA ARG A 130 8.22 -6.60 1.16
C ARG A 130 9.14 -6.48 -0.03
N PHE A 131 9.85 -5.37 -0.12
CA PHE A 131 10.85 -5.11 -1.14
C PHE A 131 12.22 -4.99 -0.48
N ASN A 132 13.28 -5.13 -1.28
CA ASN A 132 14.61 -4.83 -0.80
C ASN A 132 14.73 -3.35 -0.37
N ARG A 133 15.83 -3.03 0.32
CA ARG A 133 16.08 -1.70 0.90
C ARG A 133 15.12 -1.26 2.01
N GLY A 134 14.21 -2.12 2.48
CA GLY A 134 13.36 -1.84 3.63
C GLY A 134 12.01 -1.19 3.30
N PHE A 135 11.61 -1.13 2.03
CA PHE A 135 10.25 -0.76 1.68
C PHE A 135 9.29 -1.93 1.96
N THR A 136 8.22 -1.68 2.70
CA THR A 136 7.13 -2.65 2.90
C THR A 136 5.79 -1.95 2.81
N PHE A 137 4.92 -2.46 1.93
CA PHE A 137 3.59 -1.89 1.68
C PHE A 137 2.49 -2.93 1.88
N ASN A 138 1.43 -2.56 2.57
CA ASN A 138 0.22 -3.36 2.69
C ASN A 138 -0.82 -2.88 1.67
N PHE A 139 -1.27 -3.80 0.82
CA PHE A 139 -2.28 -3.60 -0.20
C PHE A 139 -3.57 -4.22 0.29
N ARG A 140 -4.53 -3.38 0.67
CA ARG A 140 -5.84 -3.82 1.13
C ARG A 140 -6.90 -3.48 0.09
N ILE A 141 -7.71 -4.47 -0.27
CA ILE A 141 -8.91 -4.18 -1.03
C ILE A 141 -9.93 -3.52 -0.10
N HIS A 142 -10.41 -2.35 -0.50
CA HIS A 142 -11.54 -1.71 0.15
C HIS A 142 -12.65 -1.44 -0.88
N SER A 143 -13.89 -1.79 -0.53
CA SER A 143 -15.09 -1.34 -1.24
C SER A 143 -16.02 -0.69 -0.25
N ALA A 144 -16.41 0.55 -0.53
CA ALA A 144 -17.49 1.22 0.17
C ALA A 144 -18.87 0.72 -0.29
N SER A 145 -18.93 -0.07 -1.38
CA SER A 145 -20.17 -0.61 -1.92
C SER A 145 -20.51 -1.96 -1.30
N SER A 146 -21.81 -2.19 -1.12
CA SER A 146 -22.37 -3.49 -0.77
C SER A 146 -22.63 -4.39 -2.00
N ARG A 147 -22.41 -3.86 -3.20
CA ARG A 147 -22.55 -4.55 -4.47
C ARG A 147 -21.16 -4.81 -5.06
N VAL A 148 -21.06 -5.81 -5.93
CA VAL A 148 -19.87 -6.01 -6.76
C VAL A 148 -19.81 -4.86 -7.75
N GLU A 149 -18.78 -4.03 -7.66
CA GLU A 149 -18.52 -2.95 -8.59
C GLU A 149 -17.39 -3.35 -9.55
N PRO A 150 -17.41 -2.93 -10.82
CA PRO A 150 -16.37 -3.21 -11.81
C PRO A 150 -15.06 -2.44 -11.56
N SER A 151 -14.91 -1.76 -10.42
CA SER A 151 -13.67 -1.08 -10.05
C SER A 151 -13.28 -1.43 -8.63
N LEU A 152 -12.04 -1.89 -8.46
CA LEU A 152 -11.51 -2.38 -7.20
C LEU A 152 -10.32 -1.54 -6.73
N LYS A 153 -10.44 -0.87 -5.60
CA LYS A 153 -9.44 0.08 -5.11
C LYS A 153 -8.52 -0.58 -4.09
N PHE A 154 -7.20 -0.41 -4.28
CA PHE A 154 -6.22 -0.78 -3.27
C PHE A 154 -5.97 0.40 -2.32
N ALA A 155 -6.44 0.28 -1.09
CA ALA A 155 -5.92 1.11 -0.02
C ALA A 155 -4.48 0.65 0.28
N VAL A 156 -3.48 1.47 -0.04
CA VAL A 156 -2.07 1.14 0.14
C VAL A 156 -1.52 1.87 1.36
N SER A 157 -0.83 1.15 2.24
CA SER A 157 -0.21 1.71 3.45
C SER A 157 1.26 1.36 3.49
N ALA A 158 2.12 2.32 3.81
CA ALA A 158 3.50 2.03 4.16
C ALA A 158 3.51 1.38 5.56
N ILE A 159 4.00 0.14 5.64
CA ILE A 159 4.26 -0.57 6.90
C ILE A 159 5.67 -0.24 7.39
N SER A 160 6.62 -0.17 6.46
CA SER A 160 8.01 0.20 6.74
C SER A 160 8.58 0.92 5.52
N LEU A 161 9.48 1.86 5.80
CA LEU A 161 10.25 2.60 4.81
C LEU A 161 11.74 2.44 5.13
N PRO A 162 12.65 2.62 4.15
CA PRO A 162 14.08 2.53 4.38
C PRO A 162 14.56 3.48 5.49
N PRO A 163 15.06 2.97 6.64
CA PRO A 163 15.33 3.81 7.80
C PRO A 163 16.50 4.79 7.60
N SER A 164 17.40 4.51 6.67
CA SER A 164 18.56 5.36 6.36
C SER A 164 18.47 6.09 5.02
N GLU A 165 17.38 5.91 4.26
CA GLU A 165 17.23 6.56 2.95
C GLU A 165 16.04 7.50 2.85
N ILE A 166 15.07 7.40 3.75
CA ILE A 166 14.09 8.46 3.96
C ILE A 166 14.67 9.43 4.97
N TYR A 167 14.84 10.68 4.55
CA TYR A 167 15.23 11.74 5.48
C TYR A 167 14.15 11.90 6.54
N THR A 168 14.51 11.97 7.81
CA THR A 168 13.56 12.22 8.89
C THR A 168 14.12 13.28 9.84
N ASN A 169 13.32 14.31 10.11
CA ASN A 169 13.58 15.30 11.14
C ASN A 169 12.42 15.36 12.14
N HIS A 170 12.74 15.51 13.42
CA HIS A 170 11.76 15.63 14.48
C HIS A 170 11.92 16.96 15.19
N ILE A 171 10.80 17.68 15.33
CA ILE A 171 10.70 18.92 16.06
C ILE A 171 9.74 18.68 17.23
N THR A 172 10.21 18.90 18.45
CA THR A 172 9.42 18.79 19.69
C THR A 172 9.17 20.17 20.25
N PHE A 173 8.01 20.38 20.85
CA PHE A 173 7.58 21.67 21.42
C PHE A 173 6.87 21.47 22.76
#